data_AF-A0A920DXB1-F1
#
_entry.id   AF-A0A920DXB1-F1
#
_cell.length_a   1.000
_cell.length_b   1.000
_cell.length_c   1.000
_cell.angle_alpha   90.00
_cell.angle_beta   90.00
_cell.angle_gamma   90.00
#
_symmetry.space_group_name_H-M   'P 1'
#
loop_
_entity.id
_entity.type
_entity.pdbx_description
1 polymer ?
#
loop_
_entity_poly.entity_id
_entity_poly.type
_entity_poly.pdbx_seq_one_letter_code
_entity_poly.pdbx_strand_id
1 'polypeptide(L)'
;MSLVNLPCRPTETPNKFVKKYFSDLAKGNDLIPVIALRYFNPIGAHSSGKLENSAECSTKSCSIYHSISCRNSRANYCFLGNDYPTKDGTCVRDYIHVEDLAEAHVSALKYLKKSKNQRL
;
A
#
# COMPACT_ATOMS: atom_id res chain seq x y z
N MET A 1 -25.12 -21.16 10.91
CA MET A 1 -24.77 -19.75 10.67
C MET A 1 -23.46 -19.72 9.91
N SER A 2 -23.55 -19.59 8.59
CA SER A 2 -22.44 -19.77 7.65
C SER A 2 -21.39 -18.68 7.81
N LEU A 3 -20.17 -19.11 8.13
CA LEU A 3 -18.95 -18.32 8.02
C LEU A 3 -18.93 -17.64 6.65
N VAL A 4 -19.12 -16.33 6.64
CA VAL A 4 -18.87 -15.53 5.45
C VAL A 4 -17.35 -15.49 5.29
N ASN A 5 -16.81 -16.50 4.62
CA ASN A 5 -15.55 -16.39 3.90
C ASN A 5 -15.75 -15.27 2.87
N LEU A 6 -15.59 -14.03 3.29
CA LEU A 6 -15.45 -12.91 2.36
C LEU A 6 -14.20 -13.25 1.55
N PRO A 7 -14.31 -13.53 0.23
CA PRO A 7 -13.13 -13.63 -0.58
C PRO A 7 -12.35 -12.33 -0.38
N CYS A 8 -11.03 -12.42 -0.26
CA CYS A 8 -10.14 -11.27 -0.48
C CYS A 8 -10.76 -10.49 -1.64
N ARG A 9 -11.23 -9.25 -1.39
CA ARG A 9 -11.88 -8.46 -2.45
C ARG A 9 -10.96 -8.53 -3.67
N PRO A 10 -11.48 -8.68 -4.89
CA PRO A 10 -10.66 -8.67 -6.08
C PRO A 10 -10.14 -7.24 -6.33
N THR A 11 -9.35 -6.69 -5.41
CA THR A 11 -8.53 -5.49 -5.62
C THR A 11 -7.33 -5.81 -6.52
N GLU A 12 -7.09 -7.10 -6.80
CA GLU A 12 -6.09 -7.54 -7.78
C GLU A 12 -6.48 -7.21 -9.22
N THR A 13 -7.77 -7.13 -9.56
CA THR A 13 -8.17 -7.04 -10.97
C THR A 13 -7.72 -5.75 -11.65
N PRO A 14 -7.95 -4.52 -11.10
CA PRO A 14 -7.51 -3.30 -11.76
C PRO A 14 -5.99 -3.21 -11.82
N ASN A 15 -5.31 -3.59 -10.73
CA ASN A 15 -3.85 -3.58 -10.65
C ASN A 15 -3.20 -4.56 -11.64
N LYS A 16 -3.85 -5.71 -11.90
CA LYS A 16 -3.38 -6.70 -12.89
C LYS A 16 -3.57 -6.20 -14.32
N PHE A 17 -4.70 -5.55 -14.63
CA PHE A 17 -4.93 -4.93 -15.93
C PHE A 17 -3.93 -3.82 -16.22
N VAL A 18 -3.73 -2.90 -15.26
CA VAL A 18 -2.78 -1.79 -15.39
C VAL A 18 -1.35 -2.31 -15.59
N LYS A 19 -0.94 -3.33 -14.80
CA LYS A 19 0.37 -3.97 -14.99
C LYS A 19 0.53 -4.58 -16.38
N LYS A 20 -0.49 -5.28 -16.88
CA LYS A 20 -0.46 -5.90 -18.21
C LYS A 20 -0.35 -4.84 -19.30
N TYR A 21 -1.19 -3.80 -19.23
CA TYR A 21 -1.16 -2.68 -20.16
C TYR A 21 0.22 -2.03 -20.26
N PHE A 22 0.81 -1.63 -19.12
CA PHE A 22 2.15 -1.03 -19.12
C PHE A 22 3.26 -2.02 -19.52
N SER A 23 3.09 -3.32 -19.24
CA SER A 23 4.02 -4.36 -19.70
C SER A 23 3.96 -4.56 -21.20
N ASP A 24 2.79 -4.41 -21.82
CA ASP A 24 2.61 -4.55 -23.26
C ASP A 24 3.11 -3.29 -23.99
N LEU A 25 2.88 -2.09 -23.43
CA LEU A 25 3.50 -0.85 -23.90
C LEU A 25 5.03 -0.92 -23.88
N ALA A 26 5.63 -1.43 -22.80
CA ALA A 26 7.08 -1.55 -22.70
C ALA A 26 7.69 -2.54 -23.72
N LYS A 27 6.89 -3.44 -24.31
CA LYS A 27 7.35 -4.38 -25.36
C LYS A 27 7.22 -3.81 -26.76
N GLY A 28 6.23 -2.95 -27.01
CA GLY A 28 5.95 -2.41 -28.33
C GLY A 28 6.71 -1.13 -28.58
N ASN A 29 7.98 -1.21 -29.02
CA ASN A 29 8.85 -0.15 -29.60
C ASN A 29 8.93 1.25 -28.94
N ASP A 30 8.18 1.51 -27.87
CA ASP A 30 8.11 2.81 -27.21
C ASP A 30 9.12 2.86 -26.06
N LEU A 31 10.01 3.85 -26.15
CA LEU A 31 11.13 4.18 -25.27
C LEU A 31 10.72 4.61 -23.84
N ILE A 32 9.58 4.14 -23.33
CA ILE A 32 9.05 4.51 -22.03
C ILE A 32 9.54 3.49 -20.99
N PRO A 33 10.53 3.85 -20.15
CA PRO A 33 10.91 2.99 -19.05
C PRO A 33 9.81 2.95 -18.00
N VAL A 34 9.41 1.75 -17.60
CA VAL A 34 8.36 1.50 -16.60
C VAL A 34 8.96 0.76 -15.41
N ILE A 35 8.64 1.22 -14.19
CA ILE A 35 8.85 0.47 -12.96
C ILE A 35 7.50 0.34 -12.25
N ALA A 36 7.14 -0.88 -11.86
CA ALA A 36 5.96 -1.17 -11.07
C ALA A 36 6.36 -1.47 -9.61
N LEU A 37 6.20 -0.49 -8.72
CA LEU A 37 6.39 -0.67 -7.28
C LEU A 37 5.10 -1.22 -6.65
N ARG A 38 5.19 -2.40 -6.05
CA ARG A 38 4.07 -3.05 -5.34
C ARG A 38 4.33 -2.95 -3.84
N TYR A 39 3.68 -2.00 -3.19
CA TYR A 39 3.78 -1.82 -1.75
C TYR A 39 2.65 -2.55 -1.02
N PHE A 40 2.91 -2.87 0.25
CA PHE A 40 1.98 -3.55 1.14
C PHE A 40 1.11 -2.52 1.87
N ASN A 41 1.27 -2.36 3.18
CA ASN A 41 0.48 -1.44 3.99
C ASN A 41 1.38 -0.29 4.49
N PRO A 42 1.46 0.82 3.75
CA PRO A 42 2.19 1.99 4.22
C PRO A 42 1.51 2.60 5.45
N ILE A 43 2.30 2.89 6.47
CA ILE A 43 1.88 3.49 7.73
C ILE A 43 2.84 4.59 8.18
N GLY A 44 2.41 5.37 9.16
CA GLY A 44 3.21 6.46 9.73
C GLY A 44 2.88 7.81 9.11
N ALA A 45 3.73 8.77 9.44
CA ALA A 45 3.62 10.17 9.07
C ALA A 45 5.03 10.71 8.82
N HIS A 46 5.13 11.90 8.24
CA HIS A 46 6.44 12.53 8.11
C HIS A 46 7.03 12.82 9.51
N SER A 47 8.33 12.60 9.67
CA SER A 47 9.11 12.78 10.90
C SER A 47 8.96 14.15 11.55
N SER A 48 8.67 15.20 10.75
CA SER A 48 8.36 16.54 11.27
C SER A 48 7.05 16.65 12.04
N GLY A 49 6.18 15.64 11.96
CA GLY A 49 4.85 15.62 12.59
C GLY A 49 3.82 16.55 11.94
N LYS A 50 4.19 17.28 10.88
CA LYS A 50 3.32 18.29 10.22
C LYS A 50 2.48 17.71 9.09
N LEU A 51 2.85 16.55 8.57
CA LEU A 51 2.16 15.89 7.46
C LEU A 51 1.65 14.54 7.98
N GLU A 52 0.38 14.51 8.35
CA GLU A 52 -0.33 13.30 8.74
C GLU A 52 -1.37 12.93 7.67
N ASN A 53 -1.70 11.63 7.58
CA ASN A 53 -2.79 11.17 6.74
C ASN A 53 -4.12 11.55 7.42
N SER A 54 -4.60 12.77 7.18
CA SER A 54 -5.86 13.28 7.72
C SER A 54 -7.03 12.68 6.95
N ALA A 55 -7.25 11.38 7.14
CA ALA A 55 -8.34 10.73 6.45
C ALA A 55 -9.64 10.93 7.24
N GLU A 56 -10.66 11.49 6.60
CA GLU A 56 -11.99 11.63 7.20
C GLU A 56 -12.53 10.26 7.64
N CYS A 57 -13.25 10.28 8.76
CA CYS A 57 -13.75 9.23 9.67
C CYS A 57 -14.19 7.85 9.10
N SER A 58 -14.19 7.62 7.78
CA SER A 58 -14.65 6.39 7.12
C SER A 58 -13.52 5.42 6.70
N THR A 59 -12.29 5.59 7.18
CA THR A 59 -11.15 4.86 6.60
C THR A 59 -11.12 3.36 6.88
N LYS A 60 -10.95 2.59 5.80
CA LYS A 60 -10.86 1.12 5.76
C LYS A 60 -9.50 0.57 6.25
N SER A 61 -8.57 1.44 6.65
CA SER A 61 -7.21 1.03 7.05
C SER A 61 -7.08 0.93 8.55
N CYS A 62 -6.68 -0.25 9.03
CA CYS A 62 -6.54 -0.60 10.44
C CYS A 62 -5.62 0.38 11.21
N SER A 63 -4.55 0.85 10.57
CA SER A 63 -3.53 1.71 11.16
C SER A 63 -4.02 3.15 11.38
N ILE A 64 -4.70 3.72 10.37
CA ILE A 64 -5.26 5.08 10.46
C ILE A 64 -6.34 5.14 11.53
N TYR A 65 -7.20 4.12 11.56
CA TYR A 65 -8.23 4.00 12.59
C TYR A 65 -7.61 3.92 13.99
N HIS A 66 -6.50 3.17 14.17
CA HIS A 66 -5.78 3.11 15.44
C HIS A 66 -5.25 4.49 15.88
N SER A 67 -4.59 5.23 14.97
CA SER A 67 -4.07 6.57 15.27
C SER A 67 -5.16 7.56 15.65
N ILE A 68 -6.31 7.55 14.96
CA ILE A 68 -7.47 8.39 15.28
C ILE A 68 -8.08 7.98 16.63
N SER A 69 -8.17 6.68 16.91
CA SER A 69 -8.70 6.14 18.16
C SER A 69 -7.88 6.58 19.36
N CYS A 70 -6.55 6.49 19.26
CA CYS A 70 -5.62 6.94 20.30
C CYS A 70 -5.70 8.46 20.52
N ARG A 71 -5.91 9.25 19.45
CA ARG A 71 -5.99 10.72 19.55
C ARG A 71 -7.29 11.20 20.18
N ASN A 72 -8.42 10.53 19.91
CA ASN A 72 -9.75 10.98 20.32
C ASN A 72 -10.30 10.27 21.55
N SER A 73 -9.60 9.29 22.12
CA SER A 73 -9.98 8.48 23.30
C SER A 73 -11.38 7.85 23.23
N ARG A 74 -11.98 7.74 22.04
CA ARG A 74 -13.43 7.50 21.84
C ARG A 74 -13.78 6.45 20.79
N ALA A 75 -12.86 5.58 20.41
CA ALA A 75 -13.18 4.55 19.41
C ALA A 75 -12.91 3.16 19.97
N ASN A 76 -13.98 2.38 20.11
CA ASN A 76 -13.89 0.94 20.29
C ASN A 76 -13.19 0.38 19.04
N TYR A 77 -11.96 -0.09 19.22
CA TYR A 77 -11.20 -0.68 18.12
C TYR A 77 -11.86 -1.99 17.68
N CYS A 78 -12.41 -2.01 16.48
CA CYS A 78 -13.02 -3.22 15.92
C CYS A 78 -11.94 -4.04 15.21
N PHE A 79 -11.53 -5.16 15.83
CA PHE A 79 -10.71 -6.16 15.16
C PHE A 79 -11.56 -6.90 14.12
N LEU A 80 -11.20 -6.77 12.84
CA LEU A 80 -11.91 -7.43 11.74
C LEU A 80 -11.40 -8.88 11.57
N GLY A 81 -12.01 -9.80 12.33
CA GLY A 81 -11.76 -11.24 12.28
C GLY A 81 -10.81 -11.73 13.39
N ASN A 82 -11.15 -12.87 13.98
CA ASN A 82 -10.44 -13.49 15.10
C ASN A 82 -10.22 -15.01 14.91
N ASP A 83 -10.42 -15.48 13.69
CA ASP A 83 -10.42 -16.88 13.26
C ASP A 83 -9.35 -17.15 12.20
N TYR A 84 -8.36 -16.27 12.07
CA TYR A 84 -7.22 -16.52 11.19
C TYR A 84 -6.32 -17.63 11.74
N PRO A 85 -5.66 -18.44 10.89
CA PRO A 85 -4.67 -19.44 11.31
C PRO A 85 -3.34 -18.76 11.69
N THR A 86 -3.39 -17.86 12.66
CA THR A 86 -2.28 -17.07 13.20
C THR A 86 -2.24 -17.25 14.72
N LYS A 87 -1.10 -16.94 15.34
CA LYS A 87 -0.88 -17.16 16.78
C LYS A 87 -2.00 -16.59 17.67
N ASP A 88 -2.48 -15.40 17.32
CA ASP A 88 -3.42 -14.63 18.12
C ASP A 88 -4.80 -14.52 17.45
N GLY A 89 -5.07 -15.32 16.41
CA GLY A 89 -6.35 -15.32 15.67
C GLY A 89 -6.60 -14.11 14.77
N THR A 90 -5.76 -13.07 14.84
CA THR A 90 -5.92 -11.82 14.09
C THR A 90 -5.14 -11.81 12.76
N CYS A 91 -5.50 -10.88 11.87
CA CYS A 91 -4.89 -10.77 10.56
C CYS A 91 -3.45 -10.22 10.64
N VAL A 92 -2.48 -10.93 10.07
CA VAL A 92 -1.07 -10.47 9.98
C VAL A 92 -0.88 -9.64 8.72
N ARG A 93 -0.13 -8.54 8.81
CA ARG A 93 0.12 -7.59 7.73
C ARG A 93 1.59 -7.15 7.77
N ASP A 94 2.17 -6.99 6.59
CA ASP A 94 3.47 -6.35 6.42
C ASP A 94 3.28 -4.82 6.34
N TYR A 95 3.96 -4.10 7.22
CA TYR A 95 3.83 -2.66 7.40
C TYR A 95 5.16 -1.99 7.07
N ILE A 96 5.08 -0.96 6.22
CA ILE A 96 6.24 -0.17 5.78
C ILE A 96 6.03 1.30 6.16
N HIS A 97 7.10 2.00 6.54
CA HIS A 97 6.99 3.43 6.83
C HIS A 97 6.74 4.22 5.54
N VAL A 98 5.90 5.25 5.61
CA VAL A 98 5.55 6.07 4.45
C VAL A 98 6.75 6.84 3.88
N GLU A 99 7.70 7.25 4.72
CA GLU A 99 8.94 7.91 4.26
C GLU A 99 9.82 6.93 3.48
N ASP A 100 10.00 5.69 3.95
CA ASP A 100 10.74 4.64 3.22
C ASP A 100 10.13 4.40 1.83
N LEU A 101 8.80 4.40 1.77
CA LEU A 101 8.09 4.26 0.49
C LEU A 101 8.37 5.46 -0.43
N ALA A 102 8.42 6.69 0.10
CA ALA A 102 8.76 7.88 -0.68
C ALA A 102 10.21 7.80 -1.21
N GLU A 103 11.16 7.38 -0.38
CA GLU A 103 12.56 7.18 -0.78
C GLU A 103 12.72 6.12 -1.86
N ALA A 104 11.93 5.03 -1.78
CA ALA A 104 11.91 3.99 -2.81
C ALA A 104 11.46 4.55 -4.17
N HIS A 105 10.47 5.44 -4.20
CA HIS A 105 10.02 6.10 -5.44
C HIS A 105 11.10 7.02 -6.02
N VAL A 106 11.77 7.82 -5.18
CA VAL A 106 12.88 8.68 -5.62
C VAL A 106 14.02 7.84 -6.20
N SER A 107 14.34 6.72 -5.56
CA SER A 107 15.37 5.79 -5.99
C SER A 107 15.02 5.12 -7.33
N ALA A 108 13.76 4.70 -7.51
CA ALA A 108 13.26 4.17 -8.76
C ALA A 108 13.38 5.18 -9.91
N LEU A 109 13.02 6.44 -9.68
CA LEU A 109 13.18 7.51 -10.68
C LEU A 109 14.65 7.78 -11.03
N LYS A 110 15.54 7.81 -10.04
CA LYS A 110 16.99 7.96 -10.26
C LYS A 110 17.54 6.81 -11.10
N TYR A 111 17.12 5.57 -10.81
CA TYR A 111 17.50 4.40 -11.59
C TYR A 111 17.04 4.49 -13.05
N LEU A 112 15.79 4.93 -13.30
CA LEU A 112 15.29 5.10 -14.66
C LEU A 112 16.06 6.16 -15.45
N LYS A 113 16.39 7.29 -14.81
CA LYS A 113 17.20 8.35 -15.43
C LYS A 113 18.60 7.84 -15.80
N LYS A 114 19.27 7.12 -14.91
CA LYS A 114 20.59 6.54 -15.18
C LYS A 114 20.55 5.51 -16.31
N SER A 115 19.52 4.66 -16.31
CA SER A 115 19.36 3.60 -17.32
C SER A 115 19.08 4.14 -18.73
N LYS A 116 18.44 5.31 -18.86
CA LYS A 116 18.32 6.00 -20.16
C LYS A 116 19.67 6.48 -20.71
N ASN A 117 20.53 7.01 -19.84
CA ASN A 117 21.84 7.56 -20.25
C ASN A 117 22.88 6.49 -20.63
N GLN A 118 22.66 5.21 -20.28
CA GLN A 118 23.56 4.10 -20.62
C GLN A 118 23.17 3.37 -21.92
N ARG A 119 22.03 3.71 -22.53
CA ARG A 119 21.52 3.11 -23.77
C ARG A 119 21.74 4.01 -25.00
N LEU A 120 22.54 5.06 -24.86
CA LEU A 120 23.07 5.92 -25.93
C LEU A 120 24.56 5.62 -26.09
#